data_AF-A0A838S6W0-F1
#
_entry.id   AF-A0A838S6W0-F1
#
_cell.length_a   1.000
_cell.length_b   1.000
_cell.length_c   1.000
_cell.angle_alpha   90.00
_cell.angle_beta   90.00
_cell.angle_gamma   90.00
#
_symmetry.space_group_name_H-M   'P 1'
#
loop_
_entity.id
_entity.type
_entity.pdbx_description
1 polymer ?
#
loop_
_entity_poly.entity_id
_entity_poly.type
_entity_poly.pdbx_seq_one_letter_code
_entity_poly.pdbx_strand_id
1 'polypeptide(L)' 'MRYCVRCGRPDGPAGAPDGGDHTACRARAAYEPPRFCPACARRMVVQVSPTGWAARCSTHGPVDQGAGGAVQEQV' A
#
# COMPACT_ATOMS: atom_id res chain seq x y z
N MET A 1 -8.85 -8.62 -9.22
CA MET A 1 -9.26 -7.27 -8.82
C MET A 1 -8.08 -6.61 -8.11
N ARG A 2 -7.73 -5.37 -8.43
CA ARG A 2 -6.71 -4.61 -7.67
C ARG A 2 -7.42 -3.57 -6.81
N TYR A 3 -6.82 -3.27 -5.66
CA TYR A 3 -7.35 -2.32 -4.71
C TYR A 3 -6.32 -1.25 -4.37
N CYS A 4 -6.80 -0.02 -4.21
CA CYS A 4 -6.00 1.11 -3.81
C CYS A 4 -5.40 0.88 -2.40
N VAL A 5 -4.08 0.85 -2.30
CA VAL A 5 -3.33 0.61 -1.05
C VAL A 5 -3.58 1.66 0.05
N ARG A 6 -4.16 2.81 -0.30
CA ARG A 6 -4.46 3.91 0.63
C ARG A 6 -5.89 3.92 1.16
N CYS A 7 -6.88 3.53 0.35
CA CYS A 7 -8.29 3.62 0.75
C CYS A 7 -9.04 2.27 0.68
N GLY A 8 -8.45 1.23 0.10
CA GLY A 8 -9.04 -0.11 0.00
C GLY A 8 -10.14 -0.25 -1.05
N ARG A 9 -10.49 0.81 -1.79
CA ARG A 9 -11.46 0.73 -2.89
C ARG A 9 -10.85 0.07 -4.13
N PRO A 10 -11.65 -0.61 -4.96
CA PRO A 10 -11.16 -1.23 -6.18
C PRO A 10 -10.60 -0.18 -7.14
N ASP A 11 -9.48 -0.51 -7.80
CA ASP A 11 -8.94 0.29 -8.90
C ASP A 11 -9.88 0.13 -10.11
N GLY A 12 -10.90 0.97 -10.17
CA GLY A 12 -11.84 1.08 -11.29
C GLY A 12 -11.60 2.34 -12.12
N PRO A 13 -12.21 2.45 -13.32
CA PRO A 13 -12.18 3.70 -14.09
C PRO A 13 -12.83 4.82 -13.27
N ALA A 14 -12.28 6.04 -13.39
CA ALA A 14 -12.82 7.21 -12.73
C ALA A 14 -14.30 7.38 -13.12
N GLY A 15 -15.20 7.40 -12.12
CA GLY A 15 -16.65 7.53 -12.33
C GLY A 15 -17.44 6.22 -12.20
N ALA A 16 -16.77 5.08 -11.97
CA ALA A 16 -17.47 3.89 -11.50
C ALA A 16 -18.02 4.14 -10.08
N PRO A 17 -19.22 3.62 -9.72
CA PRO A 17 -19.83 3.85 -8.41
C PRO A 17 -18.92 3.42 -7.25
N ASP A 18 -18.09 2.40 -7.47
CA ASP A 18 -17.11 1.88 -6.50
C ASP A 18 -15.64 2.25 -6.82
N GLY A 19 -15.38 2.80 -8.01
CA GLY A 19 -14.04 3.17 -8.52
C GLY A 19 -13.83 4.67 -8.51
N GLY A 20 -13.17 5.18 -7.47
CA GLY A 20 -12.88 6.60 -7.32
C GLY A 20 -11.61 7.03 -8.03
N ASP A 21 -11.48 8.32 -8.35
CA ASP A 21 -10.18 8.87 -8.73
C ASP A 21 -9.17 8.69 -7.59
N HIS A 22 -8.09 7.98 -7.87
CA HIS A 22 -7.06 7.63 -6.89
C HIS A 22 -5.80 8.49 -7.02
N THR A 23 -5.87 9.66 -7.67
CA THR A 23 -4.70 10.51 -7.90
C THR A 23 -4.09 10.98 -6.59
N ALA A 24 -4.91 11.49 -5.65
CA ALA A 24 -4.45 11.86 -4.31
C ALA A 24 -3.95 10.64 -3.51
N CYS A 25 -4.58 9.47 -3.68
CA CYS A 25 -4.14 8.24 -3.02
C CYS A 25 -2.76 7.80 -3.52
N ARG A 26 -2.50 7.87 -4.83
CA ARG A 26 -1.22 7.54 -5.45
C ARG A 26 -0.13 8.50 -5.01
N ALA A 27 -0.41 9.81 -4.99
CA ALA A 27 0.54 10.82 -4.50
C ALA A 27 0.96 10.55 -3.05
N ARG A 28 0.03 10.15 -2.19
CA ARG A 28 0.30 9.79 -0.79
C ARG A 28 1.01 8.46 -0.63
N ALA A 29 0.66 7.46 -1.45
CA ALA A 29 1.28 6.14 -1.43
C ALA A 29 2.78 6.16 -1.78
N ALA A 30 3.27 7.23 -2.42
CA ALA A 30 4.70 7.43 -2.67
C ALA A 30 5.52 7.69 -1.39
N TYR A 31 4.88 8.17 -0.32
CA TYR A 31 5.58 8.60 0.91
C TYR A 31 5.08 7.92 2.18
N GLU A 32 3.96 7.20 2.11
CA GLU A 32 3.33 6.57 3.26
C GLU A 32 3.25 5.06 3.06
N PRO A 33 3.44 4.26 4.12
CA PRO A 33 3.29 2.82 4.04
C PRO A 33 1.89 2.40 3.56
N PRO A 34 1.79 1.25 2.88
CA PRO A 34 0.52 0.74 2.39
C PRO A 34 -0.38 0.38 3.58
N ARG A 35 -1.63 0.86 3.55
CA ARG A 35 -2.63 0.59 4.59
C ARG A 35 -3.44 -0.66 4.27
N PHE A 36 -3.66 -0.93 2.99
CA PHE A 36 -4.52 -2.01 2.50
C PHE A 36 -3.78 -2.90 1.50
N CYS A 37 -4.09 -4.19 1.53
CA CYS A 37 -3.54 -5.17 0.61
C CYS A 37 -4.08 -4.91 -0.81
N PRO A 38 -3.21 -4.78 -1.82
CA PRO A 38 -3.64 -4.51 -3.20
C PRO A 38 -4.41 -5.68 -3.83
N ALA A 39 -4.37 -6.88 -3.24
CA ALA A 39 -5.06 -8.07 -3.72
C ALA A 39 -6.44 -8.30 -3.09
N CYS A 40 -6.69 -7.83 -1.86
CA CYS A 40 -7.94 -8.13 -1.15
C CYS A 40 -8.51 -7.03 -0.25
N ALA A 41 -7.96 -5.82 -0.29
CA ALA A 41 -8.40 -4.66 0.48
C ALA A 41 -8.40 -4.83 2.03
N ARG A 42 -7.82 -5.89 2.57
CA ARG A 42 -7.66 -6.02 4.04
C ARG A 42 -6.57 -5.09 4.54
N ARG A 43 -6.77 -4.56 5.75
CA ARG A 43 -5.76 -3.75 6.43
C ARG A 43 -4.50 -4.59 6.67
N MET A 44 -3.35 -3.97 6.43
CA MET A 44 -2.06 -4.61 6.58
C MET A 44 -1.46 -4.32 7.95
N VAL A 45 -0.65 -5.24 8.45
CA VAL A 45 0.26 -4.94 9.56
C VAL A 45 1.49 -4.27 8.95
N VAL A 46 1.76 -3.05 9.41
CA VAL A 46 2.91 -2.26 8.96
C VAL A 46 3.90 -2.13 10.11
N GLN A 47 5.17 -2.30 9.81
CA GLN A 47 6.28 -1.98 10.68
C GLN A 47 7.06 -0.85 10.03
N VAL A 48 7.17 0.27 10.73
CA VAL A 48 7.94 1.44 10.29
C VAL A 48 9.28 1.40 11.03
N SER A 49 10.37 1.54 10.29
CA SER A 49 11.73 1.71 10.80
C SER A 49 12.28 3.06 10.34
N PRO A 50 13.38 3.56 10.94
CA PRO A 50 14.06 4.74 10.42
C PRO A 50 14.48 4.61 8.96
N THR A 51 14.73 3.37 8.51
CA THR A 51 15.19 3.05 7.16
C THR A 51 14.07 2.82 6.16
N GLY A 52 12.80 2.75 6.56
CA GLY A 52 11.69 2.49 5.65
C GLY A 52 10.52 1.80 6.33
N TRP A 53 9.84 0.89 5.63
CA TRP A 53 8.74 0.12 6.21
C TRP A 53 8.58 -1.25 5.56
N ALA A 54 8.14 -2.22 6.38
CA ALA A 54 7.67 -3.52 5.93
C ALA A 54 6.16 -3.62 6.14
N ALA A 55 5.46 -4.26 5.20
CA ALA A 55 4.01 -4.43 5.29
C ALA A 55 3.60 -5.86 4.92
N ARG A 56 2.68 -6.43 5.70
CA ARG A 56 2.22 -7.82 5.52
C ARG A 56 0.70 -7.94 5.60
N CYS A 57 0.14 -8.67 4.64
CA CYS A 57 -1.25 -9.09 4.63
C CYS A 57 -1.38 -10.43 5.35
N SER A 58 -2.44 -10.60 6.14
CA SER A 58 -2.71 -11.85 6.86
C SER A 58 -3.05 -13.04 5.96
N THR A 59 -3.49 -12.81 4.71
CA THR A 59 -3.75 -13.89 3.74
C THR A 59 -2.72 -13.96 2.63
N HIS A 60 -2.27 -12.82 2.09
CA HIS A 60 -1.38 -12.79 0.93
C HIS A 60 0.10 -12.69 1.28
N GLY A 61 0.44 -12.53 2.56
CA GLY A 61 1.83 -12.41 2.98
C GLY A 61 2.43 -11.02 2.75
N PRO A 62 3.76 -10.90 2.72
CA PRO A 62 4.44 -9.62 2.55
C PRO A 62 4.12 -9.02 1.18
N VAL A 63 3.98 -7.70 1.13
CA VAL A 63 3.97 -6.95 -0.14
C VAL A 63 5.29 -6.22 -0.22
N ASP A 64 5.97 -6.41 -1.34
CA ASP A 64 7.30 -5.90 -1.61
C ASP A 64 7.42 -4.38 -1.42
N GLN A 65 8.63 -4.00 -1.03
CA GLN A 65 9.01 -2.71 -0.48
C GLN A 65 8.86 -1.63 -1.55
N GLY A 66 7.83 -0.79 -1.45
CA GLY A 66 7.78 0.46 -2.21
C GLY A 66 8.98 1.32 -1.82
N ALA A 67 9.85 1.60 -2.79
CA ALA A 67 11.08 2.35 -2.63
C ALA A 67 10.86 3.66 -1.85
N GLY A 68 11.23 3.63 -0.58
CA GLY A 68 11.16 4.72 0.39
C GLY A 68 12.11 4.40 1.53
N GLY A 69 13.39 4.31 1.20
CA GLY A 69 14.48 3.95 2.11
C GLY A 69 14.82 2.46 2.02
N ALA A 70 15.89 2.16 1.29
CA ALA A 70 16.64 0.93 1.46
C ALA A 70 18.05 1.38 1.81
N VAL A 71 18.37 1.40 3.10
CA VAL A 71 19.75 1.21 3.54
C VAL A 71 19.74 0.08 4.56
N GLN A 72 20.40 -1.00 4.19
CA GLN A 72 20.69 -2.12 5.08
C GLN A 72 21.75 -1.62 6.05
N GLU A 73 21.39 -1.33 7.30
CA GLU A 73 22.40 -1.24 8.36
C GLU A 73 22.61 -2.66 8.88
N GLN A 74 23.63 -3.31 8.33
CA GLN A 74 24.26 -4.50 8.88
C GLN A 74 25.25 -3.99 9.94
N VAL A 75 24.89 -4.11 11.22
CA VAL A 75 25.83 -3.99 12.35
C VAL A 75 25.72 -5.21 13.25
#